data_AF-J3IHT6-F1
#
_entry.id   AF-J3IHT6-F1
#
_cell.length_a   1.000
_cell.length_b   1.000
_cell.length_c   1.000
_cell.angle_alpha   90.00
_cell.angle_beta   90.00
_cell.angle_gamma   90.00
#
_symmetry.space_group_name_H-M   'P 1'
#
loop_
_entity.id
_entity.type
_entity.pdbx_description
1 polymer ?
#
loop_
_entity_poly.entity_id
_entity_poly.type
_entity_poly.pdbx_seq_one_letter_code
_entity_poly.pdbx_strand_id
1 'polypeptide(L)'
;MKSVRAGHLRADLLMASGPLAFRAAPTLDYFEQPGLRCLGANNGHDKAFYVYLPQDIESGRFALGLCERSPMIIHVADGSEAELYRGSLDLTVGGDAQFAGIFSGLDADGIEVENGSFRLEYEAR
;
A
#
# COMPACT_ATOMS: atom_id res chain seq x y z
N MET A 1 -11.97 14.17 -2.44
CA MET A 1 -12.91 13.36 -3.26
C MET A 1 -12.29 11.99 -3.43
N LYS A 2 -13.08 10.91 -3.35
CA LYS A 2 -12.61 9.54 -3.51
C LYS A 2 -13.07 9.01 -4.87
N SER A 3 -12.18 8.37 -5.62
CA SER A 3 -12.45 7.75 -6.93
C SER A 3 -12.06 6.28 -6.89
N VAL A 4 -12.83 5.41 -7.53
CA VAL A 4 -12.46 4.01 -7.74
C VAL A 4 -11.79 3.88 -9.11
N ARG A 5 -10.58 3.32 -9.16
CA ARG A 5 -9.77 3.25 -10.38
C ARG A 5 -9.22 1.85 -10.60
N ALA A 6 -8.93 1.53 -11.87
CA ALA A 6 -8.32 0.25 -12.21
C ALA A 6 -6.96 0.09 -11.53
N GLY A 7 -6.70 -1.11 -11.02
CA GLY A 7 -5.47 -1.39 -10.29
C GLY A 7 -5.53 -2.69 -9.49
N HIS A 8 -4.47 -2.95 -8.75
CA HIS A 8 -4.42 -4.06 -7.81
C HIS A 8 -3.51 -3.76 -6.63
N LEU A 9 -3.74 -4.46 -5.53
CA LEU A 9 -2.82 -4.55 -4.41
C LEU A 9 -2.80 -5.99 -3.89
N ARG A 10 -1.61 -6.54 -3.68
CA ARG A 10 -1.39 -7.88 -3.16
C ARG A 10 -0.30 -7.83 -2.10
N ALA A 11 -0.42 -8.65 -1.07
CA ALA A 11 0.61 -8.84 -0.05
C ALA A 11 0.35 -10.15 0.69
N ASP A 12 1.35 -10.71 1.35
CA ASP A 12 1.22 -11.87 2.23
C ASP A 12 1.57 -11.44 3.66
N LEU A 13 0.69 -11.72 4.62
CA LEU A 13 0.89 -11.46 6.05
C LEU A 13 1.33 -12.76 6.72
N LEU A 14 2.52 -12.78 7.30
CA LEU A 14 3.05 -13.91 8.06
C LEU A 14 2.64 -13.76 9.52
N MET A 15 1.48 -14.33 9.86
CA MET A 15 0.93 -14.31 11.21
C MET A 15 1.31 -15.60 11.96
N ALA A 16 1.22 -15.56 13.29
CA ALA A 16 1.44 -16.75 14.12
C ALA A 16 0.47 -17.91 13.80
N SER A 17 -0.73 -17.60 13.30
CA SER A 17 -1.74 -18.57 12.85
C SER A 17 -1.46 -19.15 11.46
N GLY A 18 -0.45 -18.64 10.76
CA GLY A 18 -0.06 -19.03 9.41
C GLY A 18 -0.07 -17.86 8.42
N PRO A 19 0.48 -18.07 7.21
CA PRO A 19 0.52 -17.05 6.18
C PRO A 19 -0.89 -16.77 5.64
N LEU A 20 -1.19 -15.49 5.47
CA LEU A 20 -2.45 -15.00 4.93
C LEU A 20 -2.20 -14.17 3.67
N ALA A 21 -2.74 -14.63 2.55
CA ALA A 21 -2.70 -13.89 1.29
C ALA A 21 -3.77 -12.79 1.25
N PHE A 22 -3.34 -11.54 1.08
CA PHE A 22 -4.20 -10.42 0.72
C PHE A 22 -4.16 -10.18 -0.80
N ARG A 23 -5.34 -10.13 -1.44
CA ARG A 23 -5.46 -9.88 -2.87
C ARG A 23 -6.66 -8.95 -3.12
N ALA A 24 -6.41 -7.77 -3.68
CA ALA A 24 -7.42 -6.81 -4.11
C ALA A 24 -7.21 -6.47 -5.59
N ALA A 25 -8.22 -6.71 -6.41
CA ALA A 25 -8.30 -6.45 -7.84
C ALA A 25 -9.78 -6.53 -8.25
N PRO A 26 -10.23 -5.90 -9.35
CA PRO A 26 -9.45 -5.17 -10.36
C PRO A 26 -9.37 -3.66 -10.11
N THR A 27 -9.77 -3.19 -8.93
CA THR A 27 -9.82 -1.77 -8.61
C THR A 27 -9.19 -1.44 -7.28
N LEU A 28 -8.76 -0.18 -7.16
CA LEU A 28 -8.31 0.46 -5.93
C LEU A 28 -9.09 1.75 -5.72
N ASP A 29 -9.23 2.12 -4.46
CA ASP A 29 -9.65 3.45 -4.07
C ASP A 29 -8.48 4.41 -4.20
N TYR A 30 -8.70 5.57 -4.80
CA TYR A 30 -7.76 6.67 -4.85
C TYR A 30 -8.39 7.93 -4.25
N PHE A 31 -7.66 8.61 -3.40
CA PHE A 31 -8.05 9.89 -2.84
C PHE A 31 -6.81 10.72 -2.45
N GLU A 32 -7.01 12.02 -2.29
CA GLU A 32 -5.95 12.94 -1.91
C GLU A 32 -6.27 13.57 -0.55
N GLN A 33 -5.21 13.75 0.25
CA GLN A 33 -5.21 14.51 1.50
C GLN A 33 -4.15 15.62 1.37
N PRO A 34 -4.15 16.66 2.22
CA PRO A 34 -3.12 17.69 2.17
C PRO A 34 -1.71 17.09 2.19
N GLY A 35 -0.97 17.23 1.08
CA GLY A 35 0.40 16.71 0.92
C GLY A 35 0.52 15.21 0.66
N LEU A 36 -0.58 14.46 0.51
CA LEU A 36 -0.58 13.01 0.34
C LEU A 36 -1.50 12.53 -0.80
N ARG A 37 -1.04 11.49 -1.49
CA ARG A 37 -1.78 10.70 -2.47
C ARG A 37 -1.99 9.31 -1.86
N CYS A 38 -3.25 8.90 -1.75
CA CYS A 38 -3.64 7.74 -0.95
C CYS A 38 -4.29 6.69 -1.82
N LEU A 39 -3.82 5.44 -1.70
CA LEU A 39 -4.40 4.28 -2.34
C LEU A 39 -5.02 3.39 -1.26
N GLY A 40 -6.25 2.97 -1.44
CA GLY A 40 -6.95 2.03 -0.56
C GLY A 40 -7.29 0.74 -1.30
N ALA A 41 -7.00 -0.39 -0.68
CA ALA A 41 -7.36 -1.71 -1.15
C ALA A 41 -8.14 -2.42 -0.05
N ASN A 42 -9.30 -2.98 -0.36
CA ASN A 42 -10.07 -3.83 0.55
C ASN A 42 -10.45 -5.12 -0.19
N ASN A 43 -10.35 -6.26 0.47
CA ASN A 43 -10.66 -7.57 -0.14
C ASN A 43 -12.05 -8.12 0.23
N GLY A 44 -12.88 -7.36 0.94
CA GLY A 44 -14.24 -7.75 1.36
C GLY A 44 -14.30 -8.60 2.64
N HIS A 45 -13.17 -8.89 3.29
CA HIS A 45 -13.08 -9.72 4.49
C HIS A 45 -12.55 -8.94 5.70
N ASP A 46 -12.98 -7.69 5.86
CA ASP A 46 -12.49 -6.74 6.90
C ASP A 46 -10.97 -6.52 6.87
N LYS A 47 -10.34 -6.82 5.73
CA LYS A 47 -8.91 -6.62 5.52
C LYS A 47 -8.71 -5.53 4.50
N ALA A 48 -7.73 -4.69 4.78
CA ALA A 48 -7.38 -3.60 3.90
C ALA A 48 -5.88 -3.34 3.89
N PHE A 49 -5.43 -2.70 2.83
CA PHE A 49 -4.14 -2.03 2.79
C PHE A 49 -4.35 -0.59 2.35
N TYR A 50 -3.63 0.32 2.98
CA TYR A 50 -3.57 1.72 2.59
C TYR A 50 -2.13 2.10 2.32
N VAL A 51 -1.90 2.73 1.17
CA VAL A 51 -0.58 3.25 0.79
C VAL A 51 -0.69 4.76 0.71
N TYR A 52 0.12 5.45 1.51
CA TYR A 52 0.18 6.91 1.57
C TYR A 52 1.51 7.36 0.98
N LEU A 53 1.42 8.12 -0.11
CA LEU A 53 2.56 8.63 -0.85
C LEU A 53 2.62 10.15 -0.72
N PRO A 54 3.76 10.75 -0.35
CA PRO A 54 3.95 12.20 -0.43
C PRO A 54 3.58 12.74 -1.82
N GLN A 55 2.95 13.91 -1.86
CA GLN A 55 2.44 14.51 -3.10
C GLN A 55 3.54 14.74 -4.15
N ASP A 56 4.75 15.05 -3.71
CA ASP A 56 5.90 15.30 -4.59
C ASP A 56 6.88 14.11 -4.63
N ILE A 57 6.44 12.90 -4.21
CA ILE A 57 7.29 11.71 -4.30
C ILE A 57 7.60 11.37 -5.76
N GLU A 58 8.87 11.06 -6.01
CA GLU A 58 9.39 10.58 -7.29
C GLU A 58 9.61 9.07 -7.24
N SER A 59 9.89 8.47 -8.40
CA SER A 59 10.31 7.07 -8.47
C SER A 59 11.60 6.86 -7.68
N GLY A 60 11.72 5.71 -6.99
CA GLY A 60 12.90 5.38 -6.23
C GLY A 60 12.64 4.36 -5.13
N ARG A 61 13.69 4.09 -4.34
CA ARG A 61 13.63 3.18 -3.20
C ARG A 61 13.55 3.96 -1.89
N PHE A 62 12.56 3.61 -1.08
CA PHE A 62 12.25 4.25 0.19
C PHE A 62 12.28 3.23 1.31
N ALA A 63 12.68 3.68 2.50
CA ALA A 63 12.54 2.92 3.73
C ALA A 63 11.26 3.36 4.47
N LEU A 64 10.51 2.37 4.96
CA LEU A 64 9.26 2.57 5.70
C LEU A 64 9.53 2.76 7.19
N GLY A 65 8.73 3.61 7.86
CA GLY A 65 8.79 3.82 9.30
C GLY A 65 10.01 4.60 9.81
N LEU A 66 10.69 5.38 8.95
CA LEU A 66 11.89 6.15 9.33
C LEU A 66 11.70 7.68 9.36
N CYS A 67 10.73 8.25 8.63
CA CYS A 67 10.45 9.68 8.67
C CYS A 67 9.04 10.06 8.20
N GLU A 68 8.53 11.21 8.63
CA GLU A 68 7.22 11.77 8.23
C GLU A 68 7.09 12.07 6.72
N ARG A 69 8.22 12.09 5.99
CA ARG A 69 8.28 12.29 4.54
C ARG A 69 8.47 10.99 3.77
N SER A 70 8.54 9.85 4.45
CA SER A 70 8.59 8.53 3.81
C SER A 70 7.18 8.11 3.39
N PRO A 71 7.06 7.26 2.35
CA PRO A 71 5.87 6.47 2.14
C PRO A 71 5.46 5.73 3.41
N MET A 72 4.16 5.66 3.65
CA MET A 72 3.58 4.92 4.76
C MET A 72 2.65 3.85 4.19
N ILE A 73 2.75 2.64 4.71
CA ILE A 73 1.89 1.53 4.34
C ILE A 73 1.24 1.02 5.61
N ILE A 74 -0.08 0.97 5.60
CA ILE A 74 -0.90 0.47 6.69
C ILE A 74 -1.63 -0.77 6.22
N HIS A 75 -1.70 -1.79 7.05
CA HIS A 75 -2.55 -2.95 6.84
C HIS A 75 -3.61 -3.06 7.93
N VAL A 76 -4.75 -3.62 7.57
CA VAL A 76 -5.85 -3.95 8.48
C VAL A 76 -6.04 -5.44 8.44
N ALA A 77 -5.88 -6.09 9.60
CA ALA A 77 -6.08 -7.53 9.76
C ALA A 77 -6.61 -7.81 11.17
N ASP A 78 -7.54 -8.77 11.27
CA ASP A 78 -8.13 -9.23 12.53
C ASP A 78 -8.67 -8.10 13.44
N GLY A 79 -9.23 -7.06 12.83
CA GLY A 79 -9.79 -5.90 13.53
C GLY A 79 -8.75 -4.91 14.08
N SER A 80 -7.47 -5.11 13.77
CA SER A 80 -6.39 -4.17 14.06
C SER A 80 -5.94 -3.43 12.80
N GLU A 81 -5.46 -2.20 12.97
CA GLU A 81 -4.81 -1.38 11.94
C GLU A 81 -3.36 -1.12 12.37
N ALA A 82 -2.40 -1.44 11.53
CA ALA A 82 -0.99 -1.31 11.86
C ALA A 82 -0.14 -0.79 10.69
N GLU A 83 0.77 0.13 11.01
CA GLU A 83 1.77 0.65 10.09
C GLU A 83 2.94 -0.31 9.92
N LEU A 84 3.45 -0.44 8.69
CA LEU A 84 4.68 -1.16 8.41
C LEU A 84 5.90 -0.27 8.66
N TYR A 85 6.84 -0.78 9.44
CA TYR A 85 8.13 -0.18 9.70
C TYR A 85 9.27 -1.17 9.44
N ARG A 86 10.52 -0.68 9.46
CA ARG A 86 11.72 -1.45 9.07
C ARG A 86 11.58 -2.11 7.68
N GLY A 87 10.71 -1.55 6.85
CA GLY A 87 10.34 -2.07 5.55
C GLY A 87 10.97 -1.28 4.42
N SER A 88 10.70 -1.71 3.19
CA SER A 88 11.10 -0.98 2.00
C SER A 88 9.98 -0.89 0.98
N LEU A 89 9.98 0.18 0.20
CA LEU A 89 9.14 0.38 -0.96
C LEU A 89 10.03 0.74 -2.15
N ASP A 90 9.96 -0.04 -3.22
CA ASP A 90 10.44 0.36 -4.55
C ASP A 90 9.25 0.92 -5.33
N LEU A 91 9.29 2.20 -5.69
CA LEU A 91 8.19 2.95 -6.27
C LEU A 91 8.53 3.42 -7.68
N THR A 92 7.59 3.26 -8.61
CA THR A 92 7.56 3.91 -9.91
C THR A 92 6.34 4.85 -9.99
N VAL A 93 6.58 6.09 -10.40
CA VAL A 93 5.57 7.13 -10.62
C VAL A 93 5.48 7.45 -12.12
N GLY A 94 4.29 7.34 -12.70
CA GLY A 94 4.04 7.62 -14.13
C GLY A 94 4.30 6.44 -15.09
N GLY A 95 4.23 6.71 -16.39
CA GLY A 95 4.32 5.69 -17.45
C GLY A 95 2.93 5.18 -17.90
N ASP A 96 2.79 3.86 -17.99
CA ASP A 96 1.52 3.16 -18.26
C ASP A 96 0.64 3.04 -17.00
N ALA A 97 1.19 3.32 -15.82
CA ALA A 97 0.49 3.43 -14.54
C ALA A 97 0.66 4.84 -13.95
N GLN A 98 -0.20 5.23 -13.01
CA GLN A 98 0.08 6.42 -12.20
C GLN A 98 1.06 6.11 -11.07
N PHE A 99 0.87 4.97 -10.40
CA PHE A 99 1.77 4.47 -9.36
C PHE A 99 1.92 2.95 -9.49
N ALA A 100 3.13 2.44 -9.34
CA ALA A 100 3.39 1.02 -9.15
C ALA A 100 4.47 0.86 -8.08
N GLY A 101 4.35 -0.14 -7.22
CA GLY A 101 5.38 -0.38 -6.23
C GLY A 101 5.42 -1.79 -5.68
N ILE A 102 6.58 -2.16 -5.16
CA ILE A 102 6.85 -3.42 -4.47
C ILE A 102 7.29 -3.10 -3.05
N PHE A 103 6.71 -3.75 -2.06
CA PHE A 103 6.99 -3.47 -0.66
C PHE A 103 7.07 -4.70 0.22
N SER A 104 7.74 -4.53 1.35
CA SER A 104 7.76 -5.44 2.48
C SER A 104 7.99 -4.66 3.77
N GLY A 105 7.65 -5.24 4.92
CA GLY A 105 7.88 -4.61 6.22
C GLY A 105 7.39 -5.45 7.39
N LEU A 106 7.58 -4.90 8.59
CA LEU A 106 7.16 -5.51 9.85
C LEU A 106 6.29 -4.52 10.61
N ASP A 107 5.20 -4.98 11.20
CA ASP A 107 4.33 -4.13 12.02
C ASP A 107 4.65 -4.22 13.53
N ALA A 108 3.93 -3.42 14.33
CA ALA A 108 4.08 -3.28 15.79
C ALA A 108 4.01 -4.60 16.56
N ASP A 109 3.16 -5.50 16.07
CA ASP A 109 2.82 -6.77 16.71
C ASP A 109 3.69 -7.92 16.21
N GLY A 110 4.61 -7.65 15.28
CA GLY A 110 5.54 -8.62 14.71
C GLY A 110 4.99 -9.39 13.52
N ILE A 111 3.91 -8.91 12.90
CA ILE A 111 3.39 -9.46 11.63
C ILE A 111 4.29 -8.97 10.50
N GLU A 112 4.95 -9.92 9.84
CA GLU A 112 5.77 -9.64 8.67
C GLU A 112 4.90 -9.62 7.42
N VAL A 113 5.11 -8.60 6.58
CA VAL A 113 4.44 -8.43 5.30
C VAL A 113 5.44 -8.60 4.17
N GLU A 114 5.20 -9.58 3.32
CA GLU A 114 6.03 -9.93 2.18
C GLU A 114 5.24 -9.90 0.86
N ASN A 115 5.96 -9.98 -0.26
CA ASN A 115 5.38 -10.01 -1.61
C ASN A 115 4.37 -8.88 -1.87
N GLY A 116 4.54 -7.75 -1.18
CA GLY A 116 3.73 -6.56 -1.33
C GLY A 116 3.91 -6.00 -2.73
N SER A 117 2.82 -5.82 -3.46
CA SER A 117 2.83 -5.17 -4.76
C SER A 117 1.54 -4.39 -4.96
N PHE A 118 1.64 -3.21 -5.57
CA PHE A 118 0.48 -2.46 -6.00
C PHE A 118 0.71 -1.80 -7.35
N ARG A 119 -0.39 -1.55 -8.05
CA ARG A 119 -0.43 -0.76 -9.27
C ARG A 119 -1.76 -0.03 -9.35
N LEU A 120 -1.71 1.27 -9.61
CA LEU A 120 -2.86 2.12 -9.89
C LEU A 120 -2.73 2.63 -11.33
N GLU A 121 -3.65 2.24 -12.21
CA GLU A 121 -3.60 2.63 -13.61
C GLU A 121 -3.95 4.11 -13.78
N TYR A 122 -3.41 4.72 -14.83
CA TYR A 122 -3.78 6.08 -15.20
C TYR A 122 -5.28 6.17 -15.50
N GLU A 123 -5.96 7.18 -14.97
CA GLU A 123 -7.34 7.46 -15.37
C GLU A 123 -7.29 8.28 -16.67
N ALA A 124 -7.42 7.57 -17.80
CA ALA A 124 -7.63 8.23 -19.08
C ALA A 124 -8.98 8.95 -19.02
N ARG A 125 -8.93 10.30 -19.07
CA ARG A 125 -10.11 11.14 -19.19
C ARG A 125 -10.77 10.97 -20.55
#